data_AF-A0A2G2L8H8-F1
#
_entry.id   AF-A0A2G2L8H8-F1
#
_cell.length_a   1.000
_cell.length_b   1.000
_cell.length_c   1.000
_cell.angle_alpha   90.00
_cell.angle_beta   90.00
_cell.angle_gamma   90.00
#
_symmetry.space_group_name_H-M   'P 1'
#
loop_
_entity.id
_entity.type
_entity.pdbx_description
1 polymer ?
#
loop_
_entity_poly.entity_id
_entity_poly.type
_entity_poly.pdbx_seq_one_letter_code
_entity_poly.pdbx_strand_id
1 'polypeptide(L)'
;MEENVKIVVDYINQVKTRCTFDAAAKSLKITPQAFKKQLGDPRPEISWFVSPTSGEPMRYSDEQKHPELYRTKRIITSASVLIRNLDL
;
A
#
# COMPACT_ATOMS: atom_id res chain seq x y z
N MET A 1 -8.32 -10.35 6.49
CA MET A 1 -7.02 -9.97 5.90
C MET A 1 -5.99 -10.96 6.40
N GLU A 2 -5.18 -11.53 5.52
CA GLU A 2 -4.04 -12.40 5.90
C GLU A 2 -2.97 -11.63 6.68
N GLU A 3 -2.24 -12.34 7.55
CA GLU A 3 -1.24 -11.75 8.46
C GLU A 3 -0.14 -10.99 7.71
N ASN A 4 0.37 -11.56 6.62
CA ASN A 4 1.42 -10.93 5.81
C ASN A 4 0.96 -9.62 5.15
N VAL A 5 -0.31 -9.53 4.75
CA VAL A 5 -0.89 -8.29 4.19
C VAL A 5 -1.02 -7.25 5.30
N LYS A 6 -1.44 -7.67 6.50
CA LYS A 6 -1.54 -6.79 7.67
C LYS A 6 -0.18 -6.18 8.02
N ILE A 7 0.90 -6.97 8.03
CA ILE A 7 2.27 -6.47 8.31
C ILE A 7 2.66 -5.35 7.33
N VAL A 8 2.38 -5.53 6.03
CA VAL A 8 2.67 -4.50 5.01
C VAL A 8 1.81 -3.26 5.21
N VAL A 9 0.52 -3.41 5.51
CA VAL A 9 -0.40 -2.29 5.79
C VAL A 9 0.07 -1.50 7.02
N ASP A 10 0.38 -2.18 8.12
CA ASP A 10 0.81 -1.57 9.37
C ASP A 10 2.12 -0.79 9.17
N TYR A 11 3.09 -1.39 8.49
CA TYR A 11 4.35 -0.74 8.15
C TYR A 11 4.14 0.53 7.32
N ILE A 12 3.31 0.47 6.28
CA ILE A 12 3.04 1.61 5.41
C ILE A 12 2.35 2.75 6.17
N ASN A 13 1.43 2.44 7.08
CA ASN A 13 0.82 3.45 7.94
C ASN A 13 1.82 4.06 8.93
N GLN A 14 2.76 3.27 9.44
CA GLN A 14 3.82 3.75 10.32
C GLN A 14 4.77 4.71 9.58
N VAL A 15 5.21 4.36 8.37
CA VAL A 15 6.15 5.21 7.60
C VAL A 15 5.46 6.29 6.77
N LYS A 16 4.12 6.30 6.73
CA LYS A 16 3.28 7.32 6.07
C LYS A 16 3.73 7.65 4.65
N THR A 17 4.06 6.61 3.89
CA THR A 17 4.61 6.73 2.54
C THR A 17 3.77 5.90 1.59
N ARG A 18 3.32 6.51 0.49
CA ARG A 18 2.56 5.81 -0.55
C ARG A 18 3.37 4.64 -1.13
N CYS A 19 2.69 3.55 -1.43
CA CYS A 19 3.28 2.35 -2.03
C CYS A 19 2.45 1.89 -3.22
N THR A 20 3.10 1.47 -4.30
CA THR A 20 2.35 0.89 -5.42
C THR A 20 1.78 -0.48 -5.04
N PHE A 21 0.60 -0.82 -5.58
CA PHE A 21 0.02 -2.16 -5.43
C PHE A 21 0.97 -3.27 -5.89
N ASP A 22 1.71 -3.01 -6.97
CA ASP A 22 2.65 -3.96 -7.54
C ASP A 22 3.83 -4.26 -6.59
N ALA A 23 4.43 -3.23 -5.99
CA ALA A 23 5.50 -3.41 -5.02
C ALA A 23 5.04 -4.20 -3.79
N ALA A 24 3.87 -3.85 -3.23
CA ALA A 24 3.31 -4.51 -2.05
C ALA A 24 2.93 -5.98 -2.32
N ALA A 25 2.34 -6.27 -3.48
CA ALA A 25 1.99 -7.64 -3.83
C ALA A 25 3.23 -8.49 -4.09
N LYS A 26 4.23 -7.94 -4.80
CA LYS A 26 5.49 -8.63 -5.08
C LYS A 26 6.29 -8.94 -3.83
N SER A 27 6.31 -8.06 -2.82
CA SER A 27 7.01 -8.35 -1.56
C SER A 27 6.39 -9.55 -0.81
N LEU A 28 5.10 -9.83 -1.06
CA LEU A 28 4.38 -10.96 -0.47
C LEU A 28 4.29 -12.17 -1.41
N LYS A 29 4.94 -12.12 -2.58
CA LYS A 29 4.90 -13.17 -3.61
C LYS A 29 3.47 -13.54 -4.06
N ILE A 30 2.56 -12.56 -4.05
CA ILE A 30 1.18 -12.71 -4.55
C ILE A 30 0.90 -11.77 -5.71
N THR A 31 -0.24 -11.94 -6.37
CA THR A 31 -0.66 -11.05 -7.45
C THR A 31 -1.25 -9.74 -6.89
N PRO A 32 -1.15 -8.60 -7.61
CA PRO A 32 -1.81 -7.34 -7.21
C PRO A 32 -3.32 -7.48 -6.99
N GLN A 33 -3.97 -8.38 -7.74
CA GLN A 33 -5.40 -8.64 -7.62
C GLN A 33 -5.73 -9.39 -6.32
N ALA A 34 -4.92 -10.39 -5.93
CA ALA A 34 -5.05 -11.07 -4.64
C ALA A 34 -4.80 -10.11 -3.48
N PHE A 35 -3.75 -9.29 -3.57
CA PHE A 35 -3.46 -8.26 -2.56
C PHE A 35 -4.63 -7.29 -2.40
N LYS A 36 -5.18 -6.76 -3.50
CA LYS A 36 -6.35 -5.87 -3.46
C LYS A 36 -7.57 -6.52 -2.82
N LYS A 37 -7.82 -7.80 -3.10
CA LYS A 37 -8.90 -8.57 -2.48
C LYS A 37 -8.72 -8.68 -0.96
N GLN A 38 -7.49 -8.83 -0.47
CA GLN A 38 -7.18 -8.92 0.96
C GLN A 38 -7.33 -7.59 1.70
N LEU A 39 -7.13 -6.44 1.02
CA LEU A 39 -7.30 -5.11 1.62
C LEU A 39 -8.76 -4.81 2.01
N GLY A 40 -9.71 -5.33 1.23
CA GLY A 40 -11.14 -5.12 1.44
C GLY A 40 -11.60 -3.71 1.06
N ASP A 41 -12.55 -3.18 1.83
CA ASP A 41 -13.21 -1.91 1.54
C ASP A 41 -12.31 -0.68 1.76
N PRO A 42 -12.46 0.38 0.92
CA PRO A 42 -11.69 1.62 1.03
C PRO A 42 -11.78 2.29 2.40
N ARG A 43 -10.62 2.61 2.97
CA ARG A 43 -10.46 3.33 4.25
C ARG A 43 -9.08 4.01 4.32
N PRO A 44 -8.89 5.03 5.17
CA PRO A 44 -7.64 5.79 5.24
C PRO A 44 -6.39 4.91 5.34
N GLU A 45 -6.42 3.85 6.13
CA GLU A 45 -5.28 2.98 6.42
C GLU A 45 -4.76 2.22 5.20
N ILE A 46 -5.59 2.04 4.17
CA ILE A 46 -5.19 1.34 2.94
C ILE A 46 -5.15 2.26 1.72
N SER A 47 -5.51 3.54 1.88
CA SER A 47 -5.41 4.56 0.84
C SER A 47 -3.97 4.87 0.42
N TRP A 48 -2.98 4.41 1.19
CA TRP A 48 -1.56 4.49 0.84
C TRP A 48 -1.18 3.63 -0.37
N PHE A 49 -1.99 2.62 -0.71
CA PHE A 49 -1.74 1.76 -1.86
C PHE A 49 -2.29 2.38 -3.13
N VAL A 50 -1.39 2.71 -4.05
CA VAL A 50 -1.68 3.55 -5.20
C VAL A 50 -1.37 2.85 -6.52
N SER A 51 -1.97 3.37 -7.60
CA SER A 51 -1.62 2.94 -8.96
C SER A 51 -0.16 3.28 -9.27
N PRO A 52 0.59 2.39 -9.94
CA PRO A 52 1.95 2.71 -10.41
C PRO A 52 1.95 3.81 -11.48
N THR A 53 0.86 3.99 -12.23
CA THR A 53 0.78 5.00 -13.30
C THR A 53 0.35 6.38 -12.80
N SER A 54 -0.67 6.46 -11.94
CA SER A 54 -1.20 7.75 -11.47
C SER A 54 -0.61 8.20 -10.13
N GLY A 55 -0.07 7.30 -9.31
CA GLY A 55 0.33 7.62 -7.94
C GLY A 55 -0.84 7.88 -6.98
N GLU A 56 -2.07 7.56 -7.42
CA GLU A 56 -3.33 7.79 -6.70
C GLU A 56 -3.97 6.48 -6.21
N PRO A 57 -4.65 6.50 -5.05
CA PRO A 57 -5.50 5.39 -4.64
C PRO A 57 -6.73 5.30 -5.54
N MET A 58 -7.09 4.08 -5.96
CA MET A 58 -8.18 3.87 -6.91
C MET A 58 -9.54 3.73 -6.19
N ARG A 59 -10.52 4.55 -6.58
CA ARG A 59 -11.91 4.52 -6.06
C ARG A 59 -12.06 4.89 -4.58
N TYR A 60 -11.29 5.88 -4.13
CA TYR A 60 -11.41 6.48 -2.80
C TYR A 60 -12.04 7.86 -2.93
N SER A 61 -13.05 8.16 -2.11
CA SER A 61 -13.46 9.54 -1.86
C SER A 61 -12.37 10.26 -1.05
N ASP A 62 -12.40 11.60 -1.00
CA ASP A 62 -11.41 12.36 -0.23
C ASP A 62 -11.47 12.06 1.28
N GLU A 63 -12.65 11.77 1.83
CA GLU A 63 -12.82 11.34 3.23
C GLU A 63 -12.23 9.97 3.53
N GLN A 64 -12.10 9.11 2.51
CA GLN A 64 -11.50 7.78 2.64
C GLN A 64 -9.98 7.80 2.46
N LYS A 65 -9.40 8.93 2.05
CA LYS A 65 -7.96 9.08 1.93
C LYS A 65 -7.35 9.44 3.28
N HIS A 66 -6.15 8.92 3.54
CA HIS A 66 -5.40 9.35 4.71
C HIS A 66 -5.08 10.85 4.62
N PRO A 67 -5.25 11.65 5.68
CA PRO A 67 -5.00 13.09 5.63
C PRO A 67 -3.55 13.44 5.27
N GLU A 68 -2.61 12.55 5.61
CA GLU A 68 -1.19 12.68 5.28
C GLU A 68 -0.77 12.02 3.94
N LEU A 69 -1.72 11.54 3.13
CA LEU A 69 -1.45 10.78 1.90
C LEU A 69 -0.46 11.50 0.96
N TYR A 70 -0.60 12.83 0.86
CA TYR A 70 0.20 13.68 -0.03
C TYR A 70 1.30 14.47 0.69
N ARG A 71 1.58 14.18 1.97
CA ARG A 71 2.62 14.86 2.77
C ARG A 71 4.01 14.72 2.13
N THR A 72 4.27 13.61 1.46
CA THR A 72 5.52 13.34 0.72
C THR A 72 5.25 13.02 -0.74
N LYS A 73 6.19 13.41 -1.62
CA LYS A 73 6.18 13.06 -3.05
C LYS A 73 6.75 11.66 -3.32
N ARG A 74 7.45 11.05 -2.36
CA ARG A 74 8.08 9.74 -2.54
C ARG A 74 7.02 8.64 -2.57
N ILE A 75 7.16 7.70 -3.49
CA ILE A 75 6.33 6.50 -3.59
C ILE A 75 7.26 5.27 -3.60
N ILE A 76 6.92 4.26 -2.81
CA ILE A 76 7.59 2.95 -2.85
C ILE A 76 7.10 2.20 -4.09
N THR A 77 7.98 2.08 -5.09
CA THR A 77 7.71 1.41 -6.36
C THR A 77 8.43 0.06 -6.50
N SER A 78 9.35 -0.26 -5.58
CA SER A 78 10.11 -1.51 -5.58
C SER A 78 9.78 -2.38 -4.37
N ALA A 79 9.48 -3.64 -4.61
CA ALA A 79 9.25 -4.65 -3.56
C ALA A 79 10.46 -4.84 -2.64
N SER A 80 11.68 -4.63 -3.15
CA SER A 80 12.91 -4.80 -2.38
C SER A 80 12.98 -3.89 -1.15
N VAL A 81 12.31 -2.75 -1.17
CA VAL A 81 12.22 -1.84 0.00
C VAL A 81 11.41 -2.50 1.11
N LEU A 82 10.27 -3.11 0.78
CA LEU A 82 9.42 -3.78 1.76
C LEU A 82 10.08 -5.06 2.27
N ILE A 83 10.63 -5.87 1.37
CA ILE A 83 11.36 -7.10 1.72
C ILE A 83 12.48 -6.80 2.72
N ARG A 84 13.31 -5.80 2.45
CA ARG A 84 14.41 -5.41 3.34
C ARG A 84 13.94 -4.90 4.70
N ASN A 85 12.86 -4.12 4.74
CA ASN A 85 12.43 -3.42 5.95
C ASN A 85 11.51 -4.28 6.83
N LEU A 86 10.91 -5.33 6.28
CA LEU A 86 9.98 -6.23 6.96
C LEU A 86 10.52 -7.66 7.14
N ASP A 87 11.71 -7.95 6.61
CA ASP A 87 12.35 -9.28 6.67
C ASP A 87 11.47 -10.41 6.06
N LEU A 88 10.96 -10.17 4.84
CA LEU A 88 10.00 -11.03 4.10
C LEU A 88 10.64 -11.97 3.06
#